data_AF-A0A377WP79-F1
#
_entry.id   AF-A0A377WP79-F1
#
_cell.length_a   1.000
_cell.length_b   1.000
_cell.length_c   1.000
_cell.angle_alpha   90.00
_cell.angle_beta   90.00
_cell.angle_gamma   90.00
#
_symmetry.space_group_name_H-M   'P 1'
#
loop_
_entity.id
_entity.type
_entity.pdbx_description
1 polymer ?
#
loop_
_entity_poly.entity_id
_entity_poly.type
_entity_poly.pdbx_seq_one_letter_code
_entity_poly.pdbx_strand_id
1 'polypeptide(L)'
;MAPGPASWATDAGILLGEQQLADGRRYDWHLKGAGLTPYSRMGDGRAVLRSTIRESLASEAMHALGIPDDARPGDGDQRYPGLPRAREPGAMLMRVAESHVRFGHFEHFYYRREPQKVQQLADYVIRHHWPQLQGEAG
;
A
#
# COMPACT_ATOMS: atom_id res chain seq x y z
N MET A 1 1.59 -22.28 1.14
CA MET A 1 0.55 -21.55 0.39
C MET A 1 0.77 -20.08 0.70
N ALA A 2 1.31 -19.30 -0.25
CA ALA A 2 1.39 -17.85 -0.07
C ALA A 2 -0.03 -17.33 0.16
N PRO A 3 -0.26 -16.43 1.11
CA PRO A 3 -1.62 -15.98 1.39
C PRO A 3 -2.10 -15.21 0.16
N GLY A 4 -3.27 -15.60 -0.35
CA GLY A 4 -3.86 -14.98 -1.54
C GLY A 4 -4.18 -13.50 -1.33
N PRO A 5 -4.57 -12.79 -2.40
CA PRO A 5 -4.72 -11.33 -2.41
C PRO A 5 -5.73 -10.77 -1.41
N ALA A 6 -6.60 -11.61 -0.87
CA ALA A 6 -7.60 -11.24 0.13
C ALA A 6 -7.05 -10.98 1.56
N SER A 7 -5.73 -11.01 1.79
CA SER A 7 -5.16 -10.98 3.16
C SER A 7 -4.34 -9.74 3.54
N TRP A 8 -4.10 -8.80 2.62
CA TRP A 8 -3.27 -7.63 2.90
C TRP A 8 -4.11 -6.44 3.34
N ALA A 9 -4.71 -6.55 4.54
CA ALA A 9 -5.20 -5.37 5.22
C ALA A 9 -4.02 -4.57 5.79
N THR A 10 -4.17 -3.25 5.78
CA THR A 10 -3.21 -2.27 6.31
C THR A 10 -3.84 -1.52 7.48
N ASP A 11 -3.08 -0.67 8.17
CA ASP A 11 -3.53 0.07 9.35
C ASP A 11 -4.85 0.83 9.19
N ALA A 12 -5.12 1.38 8.00
CA ALA A 12 -6.38 2.07 7.71
C ALA A 12 -6.86 1.77 6.29
N GLY A 13 -6.65 0.57 5.77
CA GLY A 13 -7.09 0.26 4.40
C GLY A 13 -7.02 -1.20 4.04
N ILE A 14 -7.71 -1.57 2.97
CA ILE A 14 -7.92 -2.95 2.55
C ILE A 14 -7.57 -3.07 1.06
N LEU A 15 -6.82 -4.10 0.68
CA LEU A 15 -6.75 -4.49 -0.73
C LEU A 15 -8.08 -5.16 -1.11
N LEU A 16 -8.86 -4.52 -1.97
CA LEU A 16 -10.14 -5.04 -2.45
C LEU A 16 -9.94 -6.19 -3.42
N GLY A 17 -8.87 -6.12 -4.22
CA GLY A 17 -8.50 -7.16 -5.16
C GLY A 17 -7.48 -6.65 -6.16
N GLU A 18 -7.17 -7.54 -7.11
CA GLU A 18 -6.27 -7.28 -8.22
C GLU A 18 -7.07 -7.36 -9.52
N GLN A 19 -6.98 -6.32 -10.35
CA GLN A 19 -7.58 -6.27 -11.66
C GLN A 19 -6.53 -6.66 -12.71
N GLN A 20 -6.83 -7.67 -13.51
CA GLN A 20 -6.05 -7.97 -14.71
C GLN A 20 -6.67 -7.23 -15.92
N LEU A 21 -5.83 -6.48 -16.64
CA LEU A 21 -6.21 -5.80 -17.88
C LEU A 21 -6.08 -6.73 -19.09
N ALA A 22 -6.68 -6.33 -20.21
CA ALA A 22 -6.65 -7.11 -21.46
C ALA A 22 -5.24 -7.30 -22.03
N ASP A 23 -4.32 -6.38 -21.74
CA ASP A 23 -2.90 -6.46 -22.12
C ASP A 23 -2.06 -7.33 -21.18
N GLY A 24 -2.69 -7.94 -20.17
CA GLY A 24 -2.04 -8.80 -19.19
C GLY A 24 -1.48 -8.10 -17.96
N ARG A 25 -1.43 -6.75 -17.93
CA ARG A 25 -1.01 -5.99 -16.75
C ARG A 25 -1.97 -6.23 -15.58
N ARG A 26 -1.45 -6.12 -14.36
CA ARG A 26 -2.19 -6.31 -13.11
C ARG A 26 -2.09 -5.06 -12.26
N TYR A 27 -3.21 -4.66 -11.70
CA TYR A 27 -3.31 -3.50 -10.82
C TYR A 27 -4.07 -3.85 -9.55
N ASP A 28 -3.47 -3.53 -8.42
CA ASP A 28 -4.08 -3.60 -7.10
C ASP A 28 -5.07 -2.45 -6.89
N TRP A 29 -6.23 -2.76 -6.32
CA TRP A 29 -7.22 -1.77 -5.88
C TRP A 29 -7.24 -1.70 -4.35
N HIS A 30 -6.60 -0.69 -3.78
CA HIS A 30 -6.48 -0.50 -2.33
C HIS A 30 -7.35 0.65 -1.84
N LEU A 31 -8.25 0.37 -0.89
CA LEU A 31 -9.13 1.38 -0.32
C LEU A 31 -8.57 1.89 1.02
N LYS A 32 -8.03 3.11 1.03
CA LYS A 32 -7.65 3.86 2.25
C LYS A 32 -8.90 4.41 2.93
N GLY A 33 -8.91 4.41 4.26
CA GLY A 33 -10.01 4.86 5.09
C GLY A 33 -11.17 3.87 5.21
N ALA A 34 -10.96 2.61 4.79
CA ALA A 34 -12.00 1.57 4.78
C ALA A 34 -12.51 1.17 6.17
N GLY A 35 -11.83 1.59 7.24
CA GLY A 35 -12.18 1.28 8.63
C GLY A 35 -11.09 0.49 9.34
N LEU A 36 -11.45 -0.01 10.52
CA LEU A 36 -10.54 -0.77 11.37
C LEU A 36 -10.18 -2.11 10.74
N THR A 37 -8.92 -2.50 10.94
CA THR A 37 -8.35 -3.78 10.55
C THR A 37 -7.56 -4.35 11.74
N PRO A 38 -7.19 -5.64 11.73
CA PRO A 38 -6.28 -6.20 12.74
C PRO A 38 -4.94 -5.45 12.85
N TYR A 39 -4.60 -4.63 11.87
CA TYR A 39 -3.35 -3.87 11.77
C TYR A 39 -3.51 -2.40 12.21
N SER A 40 -4.73 -1.96 12.57
CA SER A 40 -5.01 -0.57 12.94
C SER A 40 -4.34 -0.07 14.21
N ARG A 41 -3.74 -0.96 15.01
CA ARG A 41 -3.08 -0.61 16.29
C ARG A 41 -4.00 0.26 17.15
N MET A 42 -3.62 1.52 17.41
CA MET A 42 -4.38 2.50 18.19
C MET A 42 -5.09 3.55 17.30
N GLY A 43 -5.02 3.39 15.97
CA GLY A 43 -5.72 4.25 15.02
C GLY A 43 -7.21 3.88 14.91
N ASP A 44 -8.02 4.82 14.45
CA ASP A 44 -9.46 4.63 14.23
C ASP A 44 -9.80 4.00 12.86
N GLY A 45 -8.78 3.67 12.07
CA GLY A 45 -8.91 3.05 10.74
C GLY A 45 -9.48 3.99 9.67
N ARG A 46 -9.61 5.29 9.95
CA ARG A 46 -10.23 6.26 9.04
C ARG A 46 -9.18 7.19 8.43
N ALA A 47 -9.43 7.60 7.18
CA ALA A 47 -8.74 8.74 6.59
C ALA A 47 -9.60 9.99 6.73
N VAL A 48 -8.95 11.15 6.77
CA VAL A 48 -9.63 12.45 6.79
C VAL A 48 -9.60 13.10 5.41
N LEU A 49 -10.57 13.96 5.14
CA LEU A 49 -10.74 14.62 3.84
C LEU A 49 -9.48 15.38 3.39
N ARG A 50 -8.82 16.09 4.31
CA ARG A 50 -7.59 16.85 4.00
C ARG A 50 -6.45 15.95 3.50
N SER A 51 -6.16 14.85 4.21
CA SER A 51 -5.11 13.89 3.83
C SER A 51 -5.45 13.25 2.49
N THR A 52 -6.72 12.86 2.30
CA THR A 52 -7.20 12.24 1.06
C THR A 52 -7.05 13.16 -0.15
N ILE A 53 -7.44 14.42 -0.04
CA ILE A 53 -7.30 15.41 -1.12
C ILE A 53 -5.82 15.65 -1.45
N ARG A 54 -4.97 15.85 -0.41
CA ARG A 54 -3.54 16.08 -0.62
C ARG A 54 -2.87 14.90 -1.33
N GLU A 55 -3.20 13.68 -0.93
CA GLU A 55 -2.65 12.48 -1.54
C GLU A 55 -3.08 12.34 -3.01
N SER A 56 -4.37 12.55 -3.31
CA SER A 56 -4.88 12.50 -4.69
C SER A 56 -4.22 13.56 -5.58
N LEU A 57 -4.17 14.82 -5.13
CA LEU A 57 -3.56 15.90 -5.91
C LEU A 57 -2.06 15.68 -6.14
N ALA A 58 -1.34 15.20 -5.13
CA ALA A 58 0.09 14.93 -5.28
C ALA A 58 0.36 13.76 -6.23
N SER A 59 -0.43 12.69 -6.15
CA SER A 59 -0.32 11.52 -7.04
C SER A 59 -0.57 11.92 -8.50
N GLU A 60 -1.65 12.63 -8.78
CA GLU A 60 -1.96 13.13 -10.14
C GLU A 60 -0.89 14.12 -10.64
N ALA A 61 -0.40 15.00 -9.78
CA ALA A 61 0.67 15.93 -10.15
C ALA A 61 1.98 15.21 -10.49
N MET A 62 2.37 14.19 -9.72
CA MET A 62 3.56 13.38 -10.03
C MET A 62 3.41 12.64 -11.35
N HIS A 63 2.25 12.01 -11.57
CA HIS A 63 1.93 11.36 -12.83
C HIS A 63 2.03 12.32 -14.02
N ALA A 64 1.45 13.52 -13.90
CA ALA A 64 1.52 14.55 -14.94
C ALA A 64 2.96 15.06 -15.18
N LEU A 65 3.84 14.98 -14.19
CA LEU A 65 5.27 15.31 -14.31
C LEU A 65 6.12 14.16 -14.87
N GLY A 66 5.52 12.99 -15.15
CA GLY A 66 6.24 11.79 -15.58
C GLY A 66 7.12 11.18 -14.48
N ILE A 67 6.88 11.55 -13.22
CA ILE A 67 7.54 10.94 -12.06
C ILE A 67 6.70 9.72 -11.68
N PRO A 68 7.30 8.53 -11.54
CA PRO A 68 6.60 7.35 -11.04
C PRO A 68 5.88 7.68 -9.72
N ASP A 69 4.56 7.51 -9.70
CA ASP A 69 3.63 7.95 -8.66
C ASP A 69 3.70 7.11 -7.38
N ASP A 70 4.57 6.10 -7.35
CA ASP A 70 4.88 5.25 -6.19
C ASP A 70 5.39 6.06 -4.99
N ALA A 71 5.91 7.27 -5.23
CA ALA A 71 6.38 8.19 -4.22
C ALA A 71 5.21 8.87 -3.48
N ARG A 72 4.64 8.17 -2.50
CA ARG A 72 3.67 8.79 -1.59
C ARG A 72 4.31 9.97 -0.85
N PRO A 73 3.65 11.16 -0.84
CA PRO A 73 3.98 12.18 0.14
C PRO A 73 3.85 11.57 1.54
N GLY A 74 4.86 11.76 2.39
CA GLY A 74 4.73 11.37 3.79
C GLY A 74 3.49 12.02 4.41
N ASP A 75 2.70 11.24 5.15
CA ASP A 75 1.65 11.75 6.03
C ASP A 75 2.32 12.49 7.21
N GLY A 76 2.86 13.67 6.92
CA GLY A 76 3.44 14.58 7.89
C GLY A 76 2.32 15.33 8.60
N ASP A 77 1.83 14.76 9.70
CA ASP A 77 0.96 15.46 10.64
C ASP A 77 1.82 16.46 11.44
N GLN A 78 1.98 17.67 10.89
CA GLN A 78 2.64 18.77 11.60
C GLN A 78 1.74 19.21 12.76
N ARG A 79 1.94 18.60 13.93
CA ARG A 79 1.23 18.97 15.16
C ARG A 79 1.94 20.10 15.87
N TYR A 80 1.15 21.04 16.37
CA TYR A 80 1.54 21.84 17.53
C TYR A 80 1.19 21.06 18.79
N PRO A 81 2.13 20.82 19.72
CA PRO A 81 1.83 20.19 21.00
C PRO A 81 0.75 21.01 21.74
N GLY A 82 -0.34 20.36 22.14
CA GLY A 82 -1.35 20.96 23.01
C GLY A 82 -2.67 21.41 22.35
N LEU A 83 -2.83 21.35 21.02
CA LEU A 83 -4.15 21.56 20.40
C LEU A 83 -4.94 20.25 20.25
N PRO A 84 -6.21 20.20 20.71
CA PRO A 84 -7.12 19.09 20.41
C PRO A 84 -7.32 18.95 18.90
N ARG A 85 -7.41 17.71 18.41
CA ARG A 85 -7.72 17.45 17.00
C ARG A 85 -9.11 17.98 16.70
N ALA A 86 -9.23 18.93 15.76
CA ALA A 86 -10.52 19.36 15.27
C ALA A 86 -11.26 18.16 14.67
N ARG A 87 -12.59 18.12 14.81
CA ARG A 87 -13.40 17.11 14.12
C ARG A 87 -13.26 17.33 12.61
N GLU A 88 -12.61 16.40 11.93
CA GLU A 88 -12.46 16.42 10.48
C GLU A 88 -13.45 15.45 9.82
N PRO A 89 -13.99 15.78 8.64
CA PRO A 89 -14.78 14.84 7.86
C PRO A 89 -13.94 13.60 7.51
N GLY A 90 -14.50 12.42 7.77
CA GLY A 90 -13.93 11.17 7.26
C GLY A 90 -14.03 11.10 5.74
N ALA A 91 -13.03 10.50 5.11
CA ALA A 91 -12.99 10.26 3.68
C ALA A 91 -12.34 8.91 3.38
N MET A 92 -12.51 8.45 2.14
CA MET A 92 -11.87 7.25 1.61
C MET A 92 -11.16 7.59 0.31
N LEU A 93 -10.06 6.90 0.02
CA LEU A 93 -9.29 7.06 -1.21
C LEU A 93 -9.05 5.69 -1.84
N MET A 94 -9.43 5.55 -3.11
CA MET A 94 -8.99 4.42 -3.92
C MET A 94 -7.56 4.68 -4.41
N ARG A 95 -6.66 3.74 -4.16
CA ARG A 95 -5.30 3.71 -4.67
C ARG A 95 -5.19 2.58 -5.67
N VAL A 96 -4.65 2.89 -6.84
CA VAL A 96 -4.38 1.92 -7.89
C VAL A 96 -2.87 1.89 -8.11
N ALA A 97 -2.27 0.72 -8.05
CA ALA A 97 -0.82 0.55 -8.26
C ALA A 97 -0.54 -0.84 -8.82
N GLU A 98 0.60 -1.05 -9.46
CA GLU A 98 1.00 -2.40 -9.89
C GLU A 98 1.26 -3.33 -8.69
N SER A 99 1.72 -2.76 -7.56
CA SER A 99 1.99 -3.50 -6.34
C SER A 99 1.83 -2.64 -5.09
N HIS A 100 1.29 -3.22 -4.02
CA HIS A 100 1.36 -2.63 -2.68
C HIS A 100 2.48 -3.23 -1.81
N VAL A 101 3.36 -4.07 -2.36
CA VAL A 101 4.48 -4.64 -1.62
C VAL A 101 5.50 -3.56 -1.24
N ARG A 102 6.01 -3.60 0.00
CA ARG A 102 7.01 -2.66 0.53
C ARG A 102 8.13 -3.42 1.23
N PHE A 103 9.27 -2.77 1.45
CA PHE A 103 10.38 -3.33 2.25
C PHE A 103 9.93 -3.79 3.63
N GLY A 104 8.99 -3.07 4.27
CA GLY A 104 8.38 -3.47 5.53
C GLY A 104 7.72 -4.86 5.53
N HIS A 105 7.25 -5.38 4.39
CA HIS A 105 6.73 -6.74 4.30
C HIS A 105 7.85 -7.79 4.41
N PHE A 106 9.01 -7.53 3.82
CA PHE A 106 10.18 -8.39 3.96
C PHE A 106 10.72 -8.34 5.39
N GLU A 107 10.86 -7.14 5.94
CA GLU A 107 11.29 -6.92 7.32
C GLU A 107 10.36 -7.61 8.33
N HIS A 108 9.04 -7.57 8.11
CA HIS A 108 8.05 -8.24 8.95
C HIS A 108 8.33 -9.74 9.11
N PHE A 109 8.59 -10.45 8.02
CA PHE A 109 8.90 -11.88 8.05
C PHE A 109 10.32 -12.16 8.52
N TYR A 110 11.27 -11.28 8.17
CA TYR A 110 12.66 -11.37 8.60
C TYR A 110 12.80 -11.30 10.12
N TYR A 111 12.22 -10.29 10.77
CA TYR A 111 12.29 -10.13 12.23
C TYR A 111 11.51 -11.19 13.00
N ARG A 112 10.53 -11.84 12.35
CA ARG A 112 9.83 -13.02 12.89
C ARG A 112 10.60 -14.34 12.72
N ARG A 113 11.79 -14.30 12.10
CA ARG A 113 12.61 -15.47 11.79
C ARG A 113 11.88 -16.48 10.92
N GLU A 114 11.11 -16.00 9.94
CA GLU A 114 10.37 -16.81 8.96
C GLU A 114 11.01 -16.69 7.55
N PRO A 115 12.26 -17.18 7.35
CA PRO A 115 13.01 -16.96 6.10
C PRO A 115 12.32 -17.57 4.87
N GLN A 116 11.56 -18.65 5.05
CA GLN A 116 10.80 -19.25 3.95
C GLN A 116 9.72 -18.30 3.42
N LYS A 117 9.12 -17.46 4.28
CA LYS A 117 8.13 -16.47 3.83
C LYS A 117 8.78 -15.26 3.16
N VAL A 118 9.98 -14.88 3.60
CA VAL A 118 10.80 -13.86 2.91
C VAL A 118 11.09 -14.32 1.49
N GLN A 119 11.54 -15.58 1.32
CA GLN A 119 11.78 -16.15 0.00
C GLN A 119 10.50 -16.24 -0.84
N GLN A 120 9.39 -16.73 -0.26
CA GLN A 120 8.11 -16.77 -0.98
C GLN A 120 7.65 -15.40 -1.46
N LEU A 121 7.85 -14.36 -0.65
CA LEU A 121 7.52 -12.99 -1.04
C LEU A 121 8.45 -12.48 -2.15
N ALA A 122 9.75 -12.78 -2.07
CA ALA A 122 10.71 -12.43 -3.12
C ALA A 122 10.36 -13.12 -4.44
N ASP A 123 10.10 -14.43 -4.42
CA ASP A 123 9.72 -15.21 -5.59
C ASP A 123 8.43 -14.68 -6.22
N TYR A 124 7.45 -14.29 -5.40
CA TYR A 124 6.23 -13.63 -5.86
C TYR A 124 6.55 -12.32 -6.58
N VAL A 125 7.29 -11.42 -5.93
CA VAL A 125 7.63 -10.11 -6.50
C VAL A 125 8.41 -10.25 -7.81
N ILE A 126 9.40 -11.15 -7.87
CA ILE A 126 10.19 -11.41 -9.08
C ILE A 126 9.27 -11.94 -10.19
N ARG A 127 8.42 -12.93 -9.91
CA ARG A 127 7.53 -13.50 -10.92
C ARG A 127 6.57 -12.48 -11.54
N HIS A 128 6.07 -11.55 -10.74
CA HIS A 128 5.02 -10.63 -11.18
C HIS A 128 5.56 -9.28 -11.71
N HIS A 129 6.69 -8.79 -11.21
CA HIS A 129 7.24 -7.47 -11.57
C HIS A 129 8.57 -7.53 -12.33
N TRP A 130 9.32 -8.63 -12.23
CA TRP A 130 10.57 -8.84 -12.95
C TRP A 130 10.64 -10.23 -13.61
N PRO A 131 9.66 -10.60 -14.46
CA PRO A 131 9.62 -11.91 -15.08
C PRO A 131 10.88 -12.23 -15.91
N GLN A 132 11.56 -11.22 -16.44
CA GLN A 132 12.82 -11.35 -17.16
C GLN A 132 13.97 -11.96 -16.32
N LEU A 133 13.89 -11.89 -14.98
CA LEU A 133 14.93 -12.43 -14.09
C LEU A 133 14.70 -13.91 -13.71
N GLN A 134 13.58 -14.52 -14.12
CA GLN A 134 13.21 -15.90 -13.76
C GLN A 134 14.21 -16.98 -14.25
N GLY A 135 15.15 -16.63 -15.16
CA GLY A 135 16.13 -17.55 -15.73
C GLY A 135 17.60 -17.23 -15.45
N GLU A 136 17.91 -16.16 -14.71
CA GLU A 136 19.29 -15.74 -14.43
C GLU A 136 19.80 -16.24 -13.07
N ALA A 137 18.94 -16.83 -12.25
CA ALA A 137 19.30 -17.46 -10.98
C ALA A 137 19.81 -18.89 -11.24
N GLY A 138 21.01 -19.00 -11.82
CA GLY A 138 21.78 -20.23 -11.96
C GLY A 138 23.00 -20.23 -11.06
#